data_AF-A0A2D7BTG4-F1
#
_entry.id   AF-A0A2D7BTG4-F1
#
_cell.length_a   1.000
_cell.length_b   1.000
_cell.length_c   1.000
_cell.angle_alpha   90.00
_cell.angle_beta   90.00
_cell.angle_gamma   90.00
#
_symmetry.space_group_name_H-M   'P 1'
#
loop_
_entity.id
_entity.type
_entity.pdbx_description
1 polymer ?
#
loop_
_entity_poly.entity_id
_entity_poly.type
_entity_poly.pdbx_seq_one_letter_code
_entity_poly.pdbx_strand_id
1 'polypeptide(L)'
;MFDWKKPTAQMLGRWQPWHDGHTELFKRIQAEHGQVCIMVRDVQGADAGMGNTDNPWDYQDVVSPIWLALKKHGFEHGHEYIVMKVPNIVNISWGRGVGYTFTEHDLGKDVHDISATKIRAEMRERGEL
;
A
#
# COMPACT_ATOMS: atom_id res chain seq x y z
N MET A 1 5.26 15.40 -13.00
CA MET A 1 4.75 16.03 -11.77
C MET A 1 3.29 15.63 -11.57
N PHE A 2 2.96 15.20 -10.36
CA PHE A 2 1.65 14.73 -9.94
C PHE A 2 0.62 15.87 -10.00
N ASP A 3 -0.54 15.60 -10.58
CA ASP A 3 -1.60 16.59 -10.75
C ASP A 3 -2.79 16.25 -9.84
N TRP A 4 -2.98 17.07 -8.81
CA TRP A 4 -4.05 16.89 -7.82
C TRP A 4 -5.47 17.01 -8.38
N LYS A 5 -5.64 17.47 -9.62
CA LYS A 5 -6.95 17.60 -10.28
C LYS A 5 -7.27 16.44 -11.22
N LYS A 6 -6.29 15.57 -11.53
CA LYS A 6 -6.51 14.42 -12.40
C LYS A 6 -7.15 13.25 -11.64
N PRO A 7 -7.92 12.40 -12.33
CA PRO A 7 -8.38 11.13 -11.77
C PRO A 7 -7.20 10.37 -11.15
N THR A 8 -7.37 9.91 -9.91
CA THR A 8 -6.32 9.25 -9.12
C THR A 8 -6.91 8.02 -8.47
N ALA A 9 -6.23 6.89 -8.59
CA ALA A 9 -6.60 5.70 -7.84
C ALA A 9 -5.95 5.70 -6.45
N GLN A 10 -6.66 5.17 -5.46
CA GLN A 10 -6.16 5.04 -4.09
C GLN A 10 -5.66 3.62 -3.84
N MET A 11 -4.51 3.50 -3.17
CA MET A 11 -4.05 2.27 -2.53
C MET A 11 -3.97 2.49 -1.03
N LEU A 12 -4.91 1.95 -0.26
CA LEU A 12 -4.91 2.07 1.21
C LEU A 12 -4.38 0.79 1.85
N GLY A 13 -3.38 0.90 2.73
CA GLY A 13 -2.83 -0.27 3.41
C GLY A 13 -1.99 0.05 4.63
N ARG A 14 -1.62 -1.00 5.34
CA ARG A 14 -0.67 -0.96 6.46
C ARG A 14 0.76 -1.08 5.96
N TRP A 15 0.95 -1.91 4.92
CA TRP A 15 2.22 -2.15 4.25
C TRP A 15 3.33 -2.62 5.21
N GLN A 16 3.01 -3.59 6.07
CA GLN A 16 3.87 -4.10 7.15
C GLN A 16 4.39 -5.51 6.81
N PRO A 17 5.32 -5.72 5.87
CA PRO A 17 6.06 -4.73 5.08
C PRO A 17 5.47 -4.55 3.66
N TRP A 18 6.01 -3.59 2.90
CA TRP A 18 5.84 -3.56 1.45
C TRP A 18 6.55 -4.78 0.81
N HIS A 19 5.97 -5.37 -0.24
CA HIS A 19 6.50 -6.56 -0.90
C HIS A 19 6.09 -6.59 -2.37
N ASP A 20 6.62 -7.55 -3.14
CA ASP A 20 6.46 -7.58 -4.60
C ASP A 20 5.00 -7.65 -5.05
N GLY A 21 4.13 -8.35 -4.32
CA GLY A 21 2.70 -8.32 -4.63
C GLY A 21 2.05 -6.93 -4.54
N HIS A 22 2.50 -6.08 -3.61
CA HIS A 22 2.05 -4.68 -3.55
C HIS A 22 2.60 -3.86 -4.74
N THR A 23 3.82 -4.16 -5.19
CA THR A 23 4.43 -3.54 -6.37
C THR A 23 3.66 -3.91 -7.65
N GLU A 24 3.26 -5.17 -7.83
CA GLU A 24 2.45 -5.59 -8.98
C GLU A 24 1.05 -4.99 -8.96
N LEU A 25 0.42 -4.90 -7.77
CA LEU A 25 -0.83 -4.17 -7.59
C LEU A 25 -0.70 -2.72 -8.06
N PHE A 26 0.35 -2.04 -7.59
CA PHE A 26 0.64 -0.66 -7.98
C PHE A 26 0.78 -0.50 -9.49
N LYS A 27 1.58 -1.35 -10.15
CA LYS A 27 1.81 -1.27 -11.60
C LYS A 27 0.51 -1.37 -12.38
N ARG A 28 -0.39 -2.27 -11.98
CA ARG A 28 -1.67 -2.46 -12.65
C ARG A 28 -2.58 -1.25 -12.48
N ILE A 29 -2.68 -0.72 -11.26
CA ILE A 29 -3.46 0.48 -10.95
C ILE A 29 -2.90 1.69 -11.72
N GLN A 30 -1.57 1.86 -11.73
CA GLN A 30 -0.91 2.95 -12.44
C GLN A 30 -1.14 2.86 -13.95
N ALA A 31 -1.06 1.66 -14.54
CA ALA A 31 -1.32 1.47 -15.96
C ALA A 31 -2.78 1.80 -16.35
N GLU A 32 -3.74 1.54 -15.47
CA GLU A 32 -5.17 1.82 -15.71
C GLU A 32 -5.53 3.30 -15.49
N HIS A 33 -5.01 3.93 -14.43
CA HIS A 33 -5.46 5.24 -13.99
C HIS A 33 -4.43 6.37 -14.19
N GLY A 34 -3.20 6.05 -14.56
CA GLY A 34 -2.11 6.99 -14.82
C GLY A 34 -1.42 7.53 -13.56
N GLN A 35 -2.16 7.79 -12.48
CA GLN A 35 -1.59 8.22 -11.20
C GLN A 35 -2.23 7.56 -9.97
N VAL A 36 -1.41 7.35 -8.94
CA VAL A 36 -1.79 6.59 -7.74
C VAL A 36 -1.47 7.35 -6.45
N CYS A 37 -2.40 7.35 -5.51
CA CYS A 37 -2.21 7.83 -4.16
C CYS A 37 -2.07 6.64 -3.20
N ILE A 38 -0.85 6.37 -2.72
CA ILE A 38 -0.56 5.31 -1.76
C ILE A 38 -0.75 5.88 -0.35
N MET A 39 -1.78 5.42 0.34
CA MET A 39 -2.09 5.80 1.72
C MET A 39 -1.55 4.76 2.69
N VAL A 40 -0.65 5.19 3.58
CA VAL A 40 -0.03 4.37 4.62
C VAL A 40 -0.71 4.67 5.95
N ARG A 41 -1.35 3.65 6.53
CA ARG A 41 -1.98 3.75 7.84
C ARG A 41 -0.91 3.76 8.93
N ASP A 42 -0.97 4.74 9.83
CA ASP A 42 -0.08 4.85 10.99
C ASP A 42 -0.54 3.90 12.11
N VAL A 43 0.02 2.68 12.12
CA VAL A 43 -0.50 1.58 12.96
C VAL A 43 0.58 0.85 13.75
N GLN A 44 1.79 1.40 13.87
CA GLN A 44 2.85 0.77 14.65
C GLN A 44 2.37 0.45 16.07
N GLY A 45 2.53 -0.82 16.49
CA GLY A 45 2.13 -1.29 17.81
C GLY A 45 0.62 -1.26 18.11
N ALA A 46 -0.23 -0.87 17.15
CA ALA A 46 -1.67 -0.79 17.32
C ALA A 46 -2.41 -1.98 16.66
N ASP A 47 -3.64 -2.24 17.06
CA ASP A 47 -4.56 -3.07 16.28
C ASP A 47 -5.05 -2.27 15.07
N ALA A 48 -4.69 -2.75 13.89
CA ALA A 48 -5.10 -2.17 12.62
C ALA A 48 -6.46 -2.71 12.14
N GLY A 49 -7.34 -3.08 13.08
CA GLY A 49 -8.68 -3.58 12.83
C GLY A 49 -8.69 -5.07 12.52
N MET A 50 -9.78 -5.75 12.88
CA MET A 50 -9.96 -7.18 12.64
C MET A 50 -8.86 -8.05 13.29
N GLY A 51 -8.31 -7.63 14.44
CA GLY A 51 -7.27 -8.37 15.17
C GLY A 51 -5.87 -8.31 14.54
N ASN A 52 -5.64 -7.31 13.68
CA ASN A 52 -4.37 -7.15 12.99
C ASN A 52 -3.37 -6.36 13.86
N THR A 53 -2.75 -7.03 14.82
CA THR A 53 -1.86 -6.43 15.83
C THR A 53 -0.38 -6.49 15.47
N ASP A 54 0.00 -7.28 14.47
CA ASP A 54 1.40 -7.48 14.06
C ASP A 54 1.87 -6.36 13.10
N ASN A 55 2.14 -5.18 13.66
CA ASN A 55 2.57 -3.98 12.95
C ASN A 55 3.86 -3.41 13.59
N PRO A 56 5.04 -3.96 13.27
CA PRO A 56 6.29 -3.60 13.94
C PRO A 56 6.92 -2.29 13.46
N TRP A 57 6.63 -1.86 12.23
CA TRP A 57 7.29 -0.72 11.58
C TRP A 57 6.49 0.57 11.72
N ASP A 58 7.20 1.69 11.86
CA ASP A 58 6.59 3.01 11.82
C ASP A 58 6.31 3.48 10.38
N TYR A 59 5.74 4.68 10.23
CA TYR A 59 5.45 5.24 8.90
C TYR A 59 6.72 5.39 8.02
N GLN A 60 7.85 5.83 8.57
CA GLN A 60 9.08 6.06 7.80
C GLN A 60 9.73 4.75 7.36
N ASP A 61 9.72 3.76 8.26
CA ASP A 61 10.17 2.39 8.00
C ASP A 61 9.36 1.75 6.85
N VAL A 62 8.07 2.07 6.76
CA VAL A 62 7.19 1.57 5.68
C VAL A 62 7.39 2.32 4.36
N VAL A 63 7.54 3.65 4.40
CA VAL A 63 7.61 4.49 3.19
C VAL A 63 8.91 4.29 2.41
N SER A 64 10.03 4.13 3.11
CA SER A 64 11.34 4.01 2.46
C SER A 64 11.44 2.79 1.51
N PRO A 65 10.97 1.59 1.89
CA PRO A 65 10.83 0.45 0.99
C PRO A 65 9.91 0.69 -0.20
N ILE A 66 8.81 1.42 -0.05
CA ILE A 66 7.88 1.74 -1.15
C ILE A 66 8.62 2.54 -2.23
N TRP A 67 9.32 3.61 -1.83
CA TRP A 67 10.09 4.42 -2.76
C TRP A 67 11.18 3.61 -3.46
N LEU A 68 11.93 2.78 -2.72
CA LEU A 68 12.98 1.96 -3.30
C LEU A 68 12.42 0.93 -4.28
N ALA A 69 11.34 0.24 -3.93
CA ALA A 69 10.71 -0.77 -4.77
C ALA A 69 10.16 -0.17 -6.07
N LEU A 70 9.43 0.94 -5.98
CA LEU A 70 8.83 1.58 -7.15
C LEU A 70 9.86 2.25 -8.05
N LYS A 71 10.92 2.83 -7.48
CA LYS A 71 12.05 3.39 -8.23
C LYS A 71 12.76 2.34 -9.08
N LYS A 72 12.90 1.10 -8.59
CA LYS A 72 13.48 -0.03 -9.38
C LYS A 72 12.67 -0.33 -10.64
N HIS A 73 11.39 0.05 -10.68
CA HIS A 73 10.52 -0.13 -11.83
C HIS A 73 10.30 1.17 -12.64
N GLY A 74 11.09 2.22 -12.37
CA GLY A 74 11.07 3.46 -13.14
C GLY A 74 9.97 4.45 -12.74
N PHE A 75 9.29 4.23 -11.61
CA PHE A 75 8.31 5.18 -11.08
C PHE A 75 8.97 6.16 -10.13
N GLU A 76 8.53 7.43 -10.20
CA GLU A 76 9.05 8.53 -9.40
C GLU A 76 7.97 9.12 -8.50
N HIS A 77 8.31 9.27 -7.22
CA HIS A 77 7.44 9.92 -6.25
C HIS A 77 7.24 11.40 -6.61
N GLY A 78 5.99 11.86 -6.58
CA GLY A 78 5.60 13.18 -7.05
C GLY A 78 5.40 13.26 -8.57
N HIS A 79 5.45 12.14 -9.30
CA HIS A 79 5.15 12.05 -10.72
C HIS A 79 4.00 11.07 -10.99
N GLU A 80 4.27 9.76 -10.95
CA GLU A 80 3.24 8.74 -11.16
C GLU A 80 2.48 8.43 -9.86
N TYR A 81 3.07 8.75 -8.71
CA TYR A 81 2.43 8.49 -7.43
C TYR A 81 2.84 9.44 -6.32
N ILE A 82 2.04 9.50 -5.28
CA ILE A 82 2.38 10.10 -3.99
C ILE A 82 2.19 9.08 -2.86
N VAL A 83 2.91 9.26 -1.76
CA VAL A 83 2.71 8.49 -0.52
C VAL A 83 2.23 9.43 0.58
N MET A 84 1.12 9.09 1.24
CA MET A 84 0.52 9.90 2.30
C MET A 84 0.37 9.12 3.60
N LYS A 85 0.70 9.76 4.72
CA LYS A 85 0.34 9.27 6.06
C LYS A 85 -1.14 9.48 6.32
N VAL A 86 -1.84 8.44 6.75
CA VAL A 86 -3.26 8.50 7.14
C VAL A 86 -3.47 7.84 8.51
N PRO A 87 -4.54 8.19 9.25
CA PRO A 87 -4.88 7.47 10.47
C PRO A 87 -5.22 6.00 10.19
N ASN A 88 -5.52 5.27 11.25
CA ASN A 88 -5.95 3.87 11.20
C ASN A 88 -7.34 3.70 10.53
N ILE A 89 -7.47 3.98 9.23
CA ILE A 89 -8.72 3.89 8.47
C ILE A 89 -9.13 2.42 8.35
N VAL A 90 -10.19 2.05 9.08
CA VAL A 90 -10.75 0.69 9.13
C VAL A 90 -12.06 0.55 8.35
N ASN A 91 -12.63 1.65 7.89
CA ASN A 91 -13.90 1.67 7.18
C ASN A 91 -13.87 2.77 6.12
N ILE A 92 -14.37 2.44 4.91
CA ILE A 92 -14.62 3.43 3.86
C ILE A 92 -16.13 3.42 3.63
N SER A 93 -16.80 4.47 4.08
CA SER A 93 -18.24 4.66 3.95
C SER A 93 -18.53 5.72 2.90
N TRP A 94 -19.55 5.50 2.07
CA TRP A 94 -19.95 6.47 1.05
C TRP A 94 -21.47 6.51 0.85
N GLY A 95 -21.94 7.67 0.40
CA GLY A 95 -23.35 7.93 0.09
C GLY A 95 -23.66 7.82 -1.40
N ARG A 96 -24.88 8.20 -1.78
CA ARG A 96 -25.30 8.24 -3.20
C ARG A 96 -24.52 9.32 -3.95
N GLY A 97 -23.94 8.96 -5.11
CA GLY A 97 -23.41 9.93 -6.08
C GLY A 97 -22.06 10.56 -5.72
N VAL A 98 -21.21 9.86 -4.97
CA VAL A 98 -19.91 10.38 -4.49
C VAL A 98 -18.83 10.55 -5.57
N GLY A 99 -19.06 10.08 -6.80
CA GLY A 99 -18.14 10.31 -7.92
C GLY A 99 -16.90 9.42 -7.95
N TYR A 100 -16.85 8.36 -7.14
CA TYR A 100 -15.80 7.33 -7.18
C TYR A 100 -16.38 5.91 -7.12
N THR A 101 -15.56 4.93 -7.48
CA THR A 101 -15.89 3.49 -7.47
C THR A 101 -14.89 2.71 -6.61
N PHE A 102 -15.20 1.45 -6.33
CA PHE A 102 -14.24 0.46 -5.84
C PHE A 102 -13.98 -0.58 -6.91
N THR A 103 -12.72 -0.97 -7.05
CA THR A 103 -12.28 -2.02 -7.96
C THR A 103 -11.41 -2.99 -7.17
N GLU A 104 -11.73 -4.28 -7.25
CA GLU A 104 -10.88 -5.35 -6.76
C GLU A 104 -10.02 -5.87 -7.92
N HIS A 105 -8.70 -5.89 -7.74
CA HIS A 105 -7.78 -6.42 -8.74
C HIS A 105 -7.34 -7.84 -8.37
N ASP A 106 -7.72 -8.83 -9.19
CA ASP A 106 -7.17 -10.18 -9.07
C ASP A 106 -5.81 -10.27 -9.77
N LEU A 107 -4.74 -10.35 -8.97
CA LEU A 107 -3.35 -10.42 -9.46
C LEU A 107 -2.89 -11.84 -9.79
N GLY A 108 -3.76 -12.84 -9.66
CA GLY A 108 -3.41 -14.25 -9.84
C GLY A 108 -2.75 -14.86 -8.60
N LYS A 109 -2.78 -16.20 -8.55
CA LYS A 109 -2.44 -16.98 -7.35
C LYS A 109 -1.02 -16.75 -6.85
N ASP A 110 -0.06 -16.70 -7.75
CA ASP A 110 1.37 -16.58 -7.40
C ASP A 110 1.67 -15.26 -6.68
N VAL A 111 0.96 -14.19 -7.02
CA VAL A 111 1.09 -12.88 -6.37
C VAL A 111 0.38 -12.85 -5.01
N HIS A 112 -0.79 -13.51 -4.92
CA HIS A 112 -1.52 -13.66 -3.65
C HIS A 112 -0.77 -14.49 -2.61
N ASP A 113 0.12 -15.39 -3.04
CA ASP A 113 0.92 -16.21 -2.14
C ASP A 113 2.03 -15.44 -1.40
N ILE A 114 2.39 -14.25 -1.91
CA ILE A 114 3.30 -13.31 -1.27
C ILE A 114 2.55 -12.64 -0.11
N SER A 115 2.82 -13.11 1.11
CA SER A 115 2.13 -12.67 2.31
C SER A 115 3.08 -11.93 3.25
N ALA A 116 2.72 -10.69 3.60
CA ALA A 116 3.38 -9.93 4.65
C ALA A 116 3.52 -10.72 5.97
N THR A 117 2.55 -11.57 6.32
CA THR A 117 2.60 -12.41 7.52
C THR A 117 3.70 -13.46 7.45
N LYS A 118 3.86 -14.14 6.31
CA LYS A 118 4.95 -15.11 6.10
C LYS A 118 6.30 -14.40 6.18
N ILE A 119 6.42 -13.24 5.52
CA ILE A 119 7.65 -12.43 5.52
C ILE A 119 8.03 -12.03 6.95
N ARG A 120 7.08 -11.53 7.75
CA ARG A 120 7.36 -11.17 9.16
C ARG A 120 7.77 -12.38 10.00
N ALA A 121 7.21 -13.56 9.74
CA ALA A 121 7.61 -14.79 10.43
C ALA A 121 9.06 -15.18 10.08
N GLU A 122 9.43 -15.18 8.80
CA GLU A 122 10.79 -15.49 8.34
C GLU A 122 11.82 -14.47 8.87
N MET A 123 11.47 -13.19 8.93
CA MET A 123 12.36 -12.16 9.51
C MET A 123 12.66 -12.42 10.99
N ARG A 124 11.67 -12.87 11.77
CA ARG A 124 11.87 -13.26 13.18
C ARG A 124 12.77 -14.48 13.30
N GLU A 125 12.62 -15.48 12.44
CA GLU A 125 13.50 -16.65 12.41
C GLU A 125 14.97 -16.27 12.13
N ARG A 126 15.18 -15.19 11.35
CA ARG A 126 16.52 -14.64 11.07
C ARG A 126 17.03 -13.63 12.12
N GLY A 127 16.21 -13.23 13.09
CA GLY A 127 16.57 -12.21 14.09
C GLY A 127 16.63 -10.78 13.55
N GLU A 128 15.92 -10.51 12.46
CA GLU A 128 15.84 -9.19 11.79
C GLU A 128 14.64 -8.35 12.27
N LEU A 129 13.81 -8.91 13.16
CA LEU A 129 12.61 -8.29 13.75
C LEU A 129 12.52 -8.60 15.25
#